data_AF-B4W199-F1
#
_entry.id   AF-B4W199-F1
#
_cell.length_a   1.000
_cell.length_b   1.000
_cell.length_c   1.000
_cell.angle_alpha   90.00
_cell.angle_beta   90.00
_cell.angle_gamma   90.00
#
_symmetry.space_group_name_H-M   'P 1'
#
loop_
_entity.id
_entity.type
_entity.pdbx_description
1 polymer ?
#
loop_
_entity_poly.entity_id
_entity_poly.type
_entity_poly.pdbx_seq_one_letter_code
_entity_poly.pdbx_strand_id
1 'polypeptide(L)'
;MGDSARITLNDQEIGFVHYSRGLNVAVIDEATGQPLVCTTFDTFFPGNADRFADLVDKLPSGRIVAIAVKDDASANLSQRAKRACQSLGSRQVHCLRFRTSWALIGQKDAKPGIAKEELSDYSDVVCSRLISVSGDTVQRPSLGVISAGGNQGNFAQITWNNEEIGIEGGYQRGLNVVVFDRRDKTQAFSRSFDFFVNPENAEAFAQLIEDCSLDQGIAIAVKDDASVNLSERAKQACEALGSRLIRHLQFRSSWAIVGYKDTSAGSAIEQLSHDRSVGVRVW
;
A
#
# COMPACT_ATOMS: atom_id res chain seq x y z
N MET A 1 -19.31 -2.96 23.35
CA MET A 1 -17.84 -3.02 23.32
C MET A 1 -17.45 -4.04 22.27
N GLY A 2 -16.49 -3.69 21.41
CA GLY A 2 -16.26 -4.35 20.12
C GLY A 2 -15.81 -5.80 20.27
N ASP A 3 -16.54 -6.72 19.62
CA ASP A 3 -16.12 -8.11 19.44
C ASP A 3 -15.38 -8.27 18.10
N SER A 4 -14.41 -7.39 17.85
CA SER A 4 -13.65 -7.40 16.61
C SER A 4 -12.16 -7.14 16.88
N ALA A 5 -11.33 -7.78 16.08
CA ALA A 5 -9.92 -7.47 15.93
C ALA A 5 -9.66 -7.27 14.44
N ARG A 6 -8.70 -6.42 14.10
CA ARG A 6 -8.26 -6.21 12.73
C ARG A 6 -6.80 -5.80 12.72
N ILE A 7 -6.01 -6.41 11.86
CA ILE A 7 -4.61 -6.05 11.61
C ILE A 7 -4.48 -5.76 10.12
N THR A 8 -3.99 -4.56 9.79
CA THR A 8 -3.79 -4.11 8.42
C THR A 8 -2.33 -3.74 8.17
N LEU A 9 -1.92 -3.84 6.92
CA LEU A 9 -0.68 -3.28 6.39
C LEU A 9 -1.06 -2.37 5.23
N ASN A 10 -0.68 -1.08 5.30
CA ASN A 10 -1.11 -0.06 4.33
C ASN A 10 -2.63 -0.05 4.11
N ASP A 11 -3.39 -0.06 5.22
CA ASP A 11 -4.86 -0.08 5.26
C ASP A 11 -5.54 -1.32 4.64
N GLN A 12 -4.77 -2.30 4.19
CA GLN A 12 -5.28 -3.58 3.72
C GLN A 12 -5.14 -4.66 4.78
N GLU A 13 -6.19 -5.42 5.04
CA GLU A 13 -6.16 -6.55 5.97
C GLU A 13 -5.23 -7.66 5.48
N ILE A 14 -4.47 -8.27 6.40
CA ILE A 14 -3.40 -9.23 6.05
C ILE A 14 -3.66 -10.64 6.59
N GLY A 15 -3.63 -11.64 5.72
CA GLY A 15 -3.34 -13.05 6.06
C GLY A 15 -4.26 -13.80 7.04
N PHE A 16 -5.26 -13.15 7.65
CA PHE A 16 -6.22 -13.80 8.54
C PHE A 16 -7.40 -14.36 7.76
N VAL A 17 -7.68 -15.66 7.92
CA VAL A 17 -8.93 -16.28 7.43
C VAL A 17 -10.11 -15.86 8.33
N HIS A 18 -9.85 -15.80 9.64
CA HIS A 18 -10.77 -15.28 10.64
C HIS A 18 -9.98 -14.83 11.88
N TYR A 19 -10.51 -13.86 12.62
CA TYR A 19 -10.06 -13.53 13.98
C TYR A 19 -10.82 -14.38 14.99
N SER A 20 -10.14 -14.85 16.03
CA SER A 20 -10.75 -15.61 17.13
C SER A 20 -10.61 -14.85 18.44
N ARG A 21 -11.38 -15.26 19.45
CA ARG A 21 -11.14 -14.84 20.84
C ARG A 21 -9.66 -15.01 21.20
N GLY A 22 -9.13 -14.11 22.03
CA GLY A 22 -7.75 -14.14 22.50
C GLY A 22 -6.82 -13.24 21.72
N LEU A 23 -5.57 -13.68 21.55
CA LEU A 23 -4.52 -12.93 20.86
C LEU A 23 -4.56 -13.25 19.37
N ASN A 24 -4.75 -12.24 18.52
CA ASN A 24 -4.61 -12.37 17.07
C ASN A 24 -3.28 -11.74 16.68
N VAL A 25 -2.40 -12.52 16.06
CA VAL A 25 -0.97 -12.21 15.97
C VAL A 25 -0.49 -12.27 14.53
N ALA A 26 0.08 -11.17 14.05
CA ALA A 26 0.79 -11.11 12.78
C ALA A 26 2.30 -10.95 13.04
N VAL A 27 3.10 -11.86 12.51
CA VAL A 27 4.56 -11.74 12.44
C VAL A 27 4.89 -11.15 11.09
N ILE A 28 5.63 -10.04 11.10
CA ILE A 28 5.95 -9.25 9.91
C ILE A 28 7.46 -9.23 9.75
N ASP A 29 7.90 -9.41 8.51
CA ASP A 29 9.30 -9.31 8.16
C ASP A 29 9.78 -7.86 8.27
N GLU A 30 10.76 -7.61 9.13
CA GLU A 30 11.25 -6.28 9.44
C GLU A 30 11.96 -5.60 8.27
N ALA A 31 12.55 -6.40 7.37
CA ALA A 31 13.28 -5.88 6.22
C ALA A 31 12.35 -5.59 5.04
N THR A 32 11.32 -6.42 4.82
CA THR A 32 10.45 -6.35 3.63
C THR A 32 9.04 -5.82 3.90
N GLY A 33 8.63 -5.77 5.17
CA GLY A 33 7.27 -5.42 5.59
C GLY A 33 6.23 -6.50 5.29
N GLN A 34 6.61 -7.68 4.77
CA GLN A 34 5.65 -8.71 4.40
C GLN A 34 5.17 -9.54 5.60
N PRO A 35 3.88 -9.94 5.64
CA PRO A 35 3.41 -10.87 6.66
C PRO A 35 4.04 -12.25 6.44
N LEU A 36 4.67 -12.80 7.49
CA LEU A 36 5.24 -14.14 7.50
C LEU A 36 4.27 -15.16 8.09
N VAL A 37 3.58 -14.77 9.16
CA VAL A 37 2.63 -15.63 9.88
C VAL A 37 1.47 -14.77 10.34
N CYS A 38 0.24 -15.18 10.06
CA CYS A 38 -0.96 -14.68 10.72
C CYS A 38 -1.64 -15.85 11.42
N THR A 39 -1.79 -15.77 12.73
CA THR A 39 -2.39 -16.86 13.54
C THR A 39 -3.10 -16.29 14.75
N THR A 40 -3.97 -17.08 15.34
CA THR A 40 -4.70 -16.71 16.55
C THR A 40 -4.38 -17.67 17.69
N PHE A 41 -4.48 -17.17 18.92
CA PHE A 41 -4.30 -17.94 20.14
C PHE A 41 -5.47 -17.63 21.08
N ASP A 42 -6.44 -18.55 21.13
CA ASP A 42 -7.54 -18.45 22.08
C ASP A 42 -7.05 -18.78 23.49
N THR A 43 -6.71 -17.74 24.26
CA THR A 43 -6.18 -17.84 25.61
C THR A 43 -7.24 -18.16 26.66
N PHE A 44 -8.49 -18.39 26.26
CA PHE A 44 -9.46 -19.06 27.14
C PHE A 44 -9.13 -20.54 27.32
N PHE A 45 -8.46 -21.17 26.35
CA PHE A 45 -7.98 -22.54 26.50
C PHE A 45 -6.57 -22.56 27.10
N PRO A 46 -6.34 -23.34 28.18
CA PRO A 46 -5.01 -23.50 28.78
C PRO A 46 -3.96 -23.94 27.76
N GLY A 47 -2.71 -23.47 27.94
CA GLY A 47 -1.58 -23.80 27.08
C GLY A 47 -1.47 -22.96 25.80
N ASN A 48 -2.54 -22.36 25.28
CA ASN A 48 -2.46 -21.52 24.08
C ASN A 48 -1.63 -20.25 24.30
N ALA A 49 -1.65 -19.67 25.50
CA ALA A 49 -0.77 -18.56 25.85
C ALA A 49 0.72 -18.96 25.83
N ASP A 50 1.05 -20.20 26.22
CA ASP A 50 2.43 -20.70 26.16
C ASP A 50 2.85 -21.04 24.72
N ARG A 51 1.93 -21.49 23.87
CA ARG A 51 2.17 -21.65 22.43
C ARG A 51 2.44 -20.31 21.74
N PHE A 52 1.76 -19.25 22.16
CA PHE A 52 2.08 -17.89 21.73
C PHE A 52 3.50 -17.50 22.17
N ALA A 53 3.87 -17.77 23.42
CA ALA A 53 5.21 -17.52 23.91
C ALA A 53 6.27 -18.31 23.12
N ASP A 54 6.03 -19.58 22.81
CA ASP A 54 6.91 -20.40 21.98
C ASP A 54 7.13 -19.80 20.58
N LEU A 55 6.09 -19.22 19.98
CA LEU A 55 6.21 -18.52 18.70
C LEU A 55 7.15 -17.31 18.84
N VAL A 56 6.93 -16.45 19.85
CA VAL A 56 7.71 -15.23 20.06
C VAL A 56 9.16 -15.52 20.48
N ASP A 57 9.39 -16.58 21.25
CA ASP A 57 10.72 -16.99 21.69
C ASP A 57 11.60 -17.48 20.52
N LYS A 58 10.99 -18.04 19.47
CA LYS A 58 11.69 -18.53 18.27
C LYS A 58 11.94 -17.45 17.21
N LEU A 59 11.39 -16.25 17.37
CA LEU A 59 11.58 -15.18 16.40
C LEU A 59 13.01 -14.65 16.45
N PRO A 60 13.62 -14.32 15.30
CA PRO A 60 14.91 -13.63 15.29
C PRO A 60 14.76 -12.23 15.89
N SER A 61 15.87 -11.74 16.47
CA SER A 61 15.95 -10.37 16.99
C SER A 61 15.58 -9.35 15.90
N GLY A 62 14.84 -8.30 16.27
CA GLY A 62 14.39 -7.29 15.32
C GLY A 62 13.10 -7.63 14.55
N ARG A 63 12.57 -8.85 14.65
CA ARG A 63 11.31 -9.24 13.99
C ARG A 63 10.13 -8.40 14.50
N ILE A 64 9.24 -7.98 13.60
CA ILE A 64 8.06 -7.17 13.96
C ILE A 64 6.87 -8.09 14.27
N VAL A 65 6.12 -7.75 15.33
CA VAL A 65 4.94 -8.50 15.75
C VAL A 65 3.80 -7.51 16.05
N ALA A 66 2.67 -7.70 15.37
CA ALA A 66 1.43 -7.00 15.67
C ALA A 66 0.46 -7.95 16.39
N ILE A 67 -0.22 -7.44 17.42
CA ILE A 67 -1.17 -8.18 18.25
C ILE A 67 -2.45 -7.35 18.37
N ALA A 68 -3.61 -7.98 18.18
CA ALA A 68 -4.92 -7.41 18.46
C ALA A 68 -5.76 -8.40 19.28
N VAL A 69 -6.32 -7.94 20.40
CA VAL A 69 -7.21 -8.74 21.24
C VAL A 69 -8.63 -8.72 20.69
N LYS A 70 -9.28 -9.90 20.62
CA LYS A 70 -10.72 -10.03 20.35
C LYS A 70 -11.40 -10.73 21.54
N ASP A 71 -12.56 -10.22 21.93
CA ASP A 71 -13.37 -10.65 23.09
C ASP A 71 -12.61 -10.60 24.43
N ASP A 72 -11.76 -11.59 24.72
CA ASP A 72 -10.92 -11.60 25.91
C ASP A 72 -9.61 -12.35 25.65
N ALA A 73 -8.50 -11.80 26.14
CA ALA A 73 -7.20 -12.47 26.15
C ALA A 73 -6.69 -12.80 27.56
N SER A 74 -7.40 -12.42 28.62
CA SER A 74 -6.86 -12.40 29.99
C SER A 74 -6.97 -13.74 30.73
N ALA A 75 -7.98 -14.56 30.45
CA ALA A 75 -8.35 -15.74 31.24
C ALA A 75 -7.19 -16.69 31.60
N ASN A 76 -6.40 -17.15 30.62
CA ASN A 76 -5.22 -17.99 30.86
C ASN A 76 -3.94 -17.36 30.27
N LEU A 77 -3.82 -16.04 30.33
CA LEU A 77 -2.59 -15.37 29.88
C LEU A 77 -1.43 -15.65 30.85
N SER A 78 -0.58 -16.61 30.48
CA SER A 78 0.53 -17.08 31.33
C SER A 78 1.57 -16.01 31.58
N GLN A 79 2.34 -16.15 32.67
CA GLN A 79 3.49 -15.28 32.94
C GLN A 79 4.54 -15.35 31.81
N ARG A 80 4.65 -16.50 31.15
CA ARG A 80 5.54 -16.68 30.01
C ARG A 80 5.07 -15.86 28.80
N ALA A 81 3.77 -15.87 28.49
CA ALA A 81 3.18 -15.02 27.46
C ALA A 81 3.38 -13.52 27.76
N LYS A 82 3.23 -13.10 29.02
CA LYS A 82 3.50 -11.71 29.44
C LYS A 82 4.97 -11.33 29.21
N ARG A 83 5.91 -12.22 29.55
CA ARG A 83 7.35 -12.02 29.27
C ARG A 83 7.65 -11.98 27.77
N ALA A 84 6.98 -12.81 26.97
CA ALA A 84 7.08 -12.76 25.52
C ALA A 84 6.65 -11.39 24.99
N CYS A 85 5.51 -10.85 25.42
CA CYS A 85 5.08 -9.49 25.09
C CYS A 85 6.07 -8.41 25.57
N GLN A 86 6.67 -8.56 26.74
CA GLN A 86 7.73 -7.65 27.20
C GLN A 86 8.97 -7.70 26.29
N SER A 87 9.33 -8.88 25.78
CA SER A 87 10.42 -9.02 24.79
C SER A 87 10.09 -8.38 23.44
N LEU A 88 8.81 -8.07 23.18
CA LEU A 88 8.37 -7.28 22.03
C LEU A 88 8.35 -5.77 22.32
N GLY A 89 8.68 -5.36 23.56
CA GLY A 89 8.68 -3.98 24.01
C GLY A 89 7.40 -3.54 24.74
N SER A 90 6.49 -4.45 25.10
CA SER A 90 5.27 -4.10 25.87
C SER A 90 5.58 -3.73 27.33
N ARG A 91 4.85 -2.75 27.86
CA ARG A 91 4.65 -2.52 29.31
C ARG A 91 3.22 -2.81 29.73
N GLN A 92 2.24 -2.56 28.87
CA GLN A 92 0.82 -2.60 29.21
C GLN A 92 0.23 -4.02 29.27
N VAL A 93 0.92 -5.06 28.79
CA VAL A 93 0.44 -6.46 28.87
C VAL A 93 0.10 -6.91 30.30
N HIS A 94 0.76 -6.35 31.32
CA HIS A 94 0.47 -6.67 32.72
C HIS A 94 -0.84 -6.06 33.23
N CYS A 95 -1.37 -5.08 32.51
CA CYS A 95 -2.62 -4.39 32.80
C CYS A 95 -3.84 -5.02 32.11
N LEU A 96 -3.65 -6.09 31.32
CA LEU A 96 -4.76 -6.80 30.69
C LEU A 96 -5.69 -7.41 31.75
N ARG A 97 -6.97 -7.06 31.66
CA ARG A 97 -8.07 -7.59 32.47
C ARG A 97 -9.13 -8.20 31.56
N PHE A 98 -10.15 -8.77 32.19
CA PHE A 98 -11.29 -9.35 31.48
C PHE A 98 -11.90 -8.33 30.51
N ARG A 99 -11.88 -8.66 29.22
CA ARG A 99 -12.43 -7.84 28.12
C ARG A 99 -11.79 -6.46 27.94
N THR A 100 -10.55 -6.29 28.38
CA THR A 100 -9.76 -5.12 28.03
C THR A 100 -9.41 -5.15 26.55
N SER A 101 -9.72 -4.07 25.82
CA SER A 101 -9.25 -3.85 24.46
C SER A 101 -7.75 -3.57 24.50
N TRP A 102 -6.98 -4.29 23.69
CA TRP A 102 -5.53 -4.10 23.61
C TRP A 102 -5.02 -4.37 22.20
N ALA A 103 -4.19 -3.45 21.72
CA ALA A 103 -3.44 -3.59 20.48
C ALA A 103 -1.98 -3.26 20.73
N LEU A 104 -1.08 -3.99 20.08
CA LEU A 104 0.36 -3.78 20.17
C LEU A 104 1.02 -3.98 18.81
N ILE A 105 1.97 -3.12 18.46
CA ILE A 105 2.96 -3.32 17.41
C ILE A 105 4.35 -3.20 18.05
N GLY A 106 4.97 -4.35 18.28
CA GLY A 106 6.25 -4.50 18.94
C GLY A 106 7.35 -5.05 18.02
N GLN A 107 8.55 -5.17 18.58
CA GLN A 107 9.71 -5.70 17.88
C GLN A 107 10.51 -6.61 18.81
N LYS A 108 10.93 -7.78 18.32
CA LYS A 108 11.65 -8.77 19.12
C LYS A 108 12.96 -8.18 19.66
N ASP A 109 13.16 -8.39 20.96
CA ASP A 109 14.23 -7.86 21.82
C ASP A 109 14.22 -6.34 22.02
N ALA A 110 13.11 -5.67 21.69
CA ALA A 110 12.93 -4.27 22.05
C ALA A 110 12.79 -4.12 23.57
N LYS A 111 13.36 -3.03 24.10
CA LYS A 111 13.21 -2.68 25.52
C LYS A 111 11.73 -2.41 25.84
N PRO A 112 11.22 -2.83 27.01
CA PRO A 112 9.86 -2.49 27.44
C PRO A 112 9.60 -0.99 27.39
N GLY A 113 8.51 -0.58 26.72
CA GLY A 113 8.08 0.80 26.50
C GLY A 113 8.39 1.34 25.09
N ILE A 114 9.07 0.56 24.25
CA ILE A 114 9.35 0.91 22.86
C ILE A 114 8.21 0.52 21.92
N ALA A 115 7.45 -0.54 22.25
CA ALA A 115 6.31 -0.95 21.44
C ALA A 115 5.28 0.17 21.36
N LYS A 116 4.62 0.29 20.20
CA LYS A 116 3.37 1.06 20.11
C LYS A 116 2.27 0.16 20.65
N GLU A 117 1.60 0.58 21.70
CA GLU A 117 0.52 -0.19 22.30
C GLU A 117 -0.52 0.74 22.90
N GLU A 118 -1.79 0.36 22.77
CA GLU A 118 -2.93 1.09 23.31
C GLU A 118 -3.83 0.12 24.05
N LEU A 119 -4.39 0.56 25.18
CA LEU A 119 -5.18 -0.24 26.09
C LEU A 119 -6.39 0.55 26.60
N SER A 120 -7.57 -0.07 26.62
CA SER A 120 -8.80 0.55 27.14
C SER A 120 -9.75 -0.51 27.67
N ASP A 121 -10.33 -0.26 28.85
CA ASP A 121 -11.39 -1.11 29.41
C ASP A 121 -12.80 -0.64 29.00
N TYR A 122 -12.89 0.44 28.21
CA TYR A 122 -14.14 1.13 27.93
C TYR A 122 -14.44 1.29 26.43
N SER A 123 -13.40 1.29 25.59
CA SER A 123 -13.50 1.57 24.15
C SER A 123 -12.65 0.60 23.34
N ASP A 124 -12.83 0.63 22.02
CA ASP A 124 -11.86 0.10 21.09
C ASP A 124 -10.54 0.90 21.16
N VAL A 125 -9.47 0.28 20.65
CA VAL A 125 -8.13 0.85 20.60
C VAL A 125 -7.52 0.62 19.24
N VAL A 126 -6.72 1.57 18.78
CA VAL A 126 -5.96 1.47 17.53
C VAL A 126 -4.56 1.98 17.81
N CYS A 127 -3.56 1.21 17.41
CA CYS A 127 -2.17 1.70 17.36
C CYS A 127 -1.62 1.48 15.96
N SER A 128 -0.73 2.37 15.52
CA SER A 128 -0.06 2.28 14.23
C SER A 128 1.43 2.58 14.39
N ARG A 129 2.24 1.98 13.52
CA ARG A 129 3.69 2.14 13.48
C ARG A 129 4.16 2.09 12.03
N LEU A 130 5.01 3.04 11.64
CA LEU A 130 5.75 2.97 10.38
C LEU A 130 6.87 1.93 10.49
N ILE A 131 6.96 1.07 9.48
CA ILE A 131 8.06 0.10 9.34
C ILE A 131 9.02 0.66 8.30
N SER A 132 10.24 0.99 8.74
CA SER A 132 11.33 1.35 7.83
C SER A 132 11.88 0.06 7.21
N VAL A 133 11.37 -0.28 6.03
CA VAL A 133 11.83 -1.38 5.20
C VAL A 133 13.22 -1.00 4.67
N SER A 134 14.26 -1.73 5.09
CA SER A 134 15.60 -1.60 4.51
C SER A 134 15.48 -1.93 3.03
N GLY A 135 15.71 -0.96 2.14
CA GLY A 135 15.63 -1.18 0.71
C GLY A 135 16.44 -2.41 0.26
N ASP A 136 15.76 -3.33 -0.43
CA ASP A 136 16.26 -4.36 -1.35
C ASP A 136 17.21 -5.47 -0.86
N THR A 137 16.67 -6.69 -0.81
CA THR A 137 17.40 -7.87 -1.36
C THR A 137 16.56 -8.79 -2.23
N VAL A 138 15.28 -8.48 -2.46
CA VAL A 138 14.58 -8.85 -3.71
C VAL A 138 13.79 -7.63 -4.12
N GLN A 139 14.40 -6.75 -4.91
CA GLN A 139 13.71 -5.66 -5.57
C GLN A 139 12.72 -6.30 -6.54
N ARG A 140 11.49 -6.56 -6.08
CA ARG A 140 10.43 -6.97 -7.00
C ARG A 140 10.26 -5.82 -7.98
N PRO A 141 10.24 -6.09 -9.30
CA PRO A 141 10.22 -5.01 -10.26
C PRO A 141 8.96 -4.17 -10.06
N SER A 142 9.10 -2.94 -9.57
CA SER A 142 7.97 -2.08 -9.23
C SER A 142 7.88 -0.88 -10.15
N LEU A 143 6.71 -0.66 -10.72
CA LEU A 143 6.41 0.53 -11.52
C LEU A 143 5.53 1.45 -10.70
N GLY A 144 6.09 2.62 -10.34
CA GLY A 144 5.39 3.67 -9.61
C GLY A 144 5.03 4.82 -10.54
N VAL A 145 3.82 5.37 -10.41
CA VAL A 145 3.36 6.53 -11.17
C VAL A 145 2.76 7.53 -10.19
N ILE A 146 3.32 8.73 -10.14
CA ILE A 146 2.89 9.82 -9.26
C ILE A 146 2.49 11.01 -10.13
N SER A 147 1.32 11.57 -9.84
CA SER A 147 0.80 12.77 -10.47
C SER A 147 0.47 13.82 -9.42
N ALA A 148 0.89 15.04 -9.70
CA ALA A 148 0.46 16.24 -9.01
C ALA A 148 0.07 17.29 -10.05
N GLY A 149 -1.24 17.58 -10.12
CA GLY A 149 -1.76 18.69 -10.90
C GLY A 149 -1.18 20.05 -10.47
N GLY A 150 -1.55 21.10 -11.18
CA GLY A 150 -0.91 22.42 -11.07
C GLY A 150 -1.00 23.05 -9.68
N ASN A 151 -2.02 22.71 -8.89
CA ASN A 151 -2.21 23.26 -7.55
C ASN A 151 -1.68 22.33 -6.44
N GLN A 152 -1.20 21.14 -6.78
CA GLN A 152 -0.87 20.06 -5.83
C GLN A 152 0.63 19.71 -5.80
N GLY A 153 1.47 20.62 -6.30
CA GLY A 153 2.93 20.47 -6.38
C GLY A 153 3.47 20.55 -7.80
N ASN A 154 2.62 20.44 -8.83
CA ASN A 154 2.99 20.59 -10.23
C ASN A 154 4.18 19.72 -10.65
N PHE A 155 4.08 18.41 -10.39
CA PHE A 155 5.10 17.44 -10.76
C PHE A 155 4.46 16.14 -11.23
N ALA A 156 5.21 15.39 -12.03
CA ALA A 156 4.89 14.02 -12.39
C ALA A 156 6.16 13.21 -12.25
N GLN A 157 6.01 11.94 -11.91
CA GLN A 157 7.13 11.03 -11.79
C GLN A 157 6.66 9.61 -12.12
N ILE A 158 7.39 8.93 -13.00
CA ILE A 158 7.24 7.50 -13.27
C ILE A 158 8.55 6.85 -12.90
N THR A 159 8.51 5.78 -12.11
CA THR A 159 9.70 5.09 -11.61
C THR A 159 9.69 3.62 -11.97
N TRP A 160 10.85 3.10 -12.30
CA TRP A 160 11.15 1.68 -12.28
C TRP A 160 11.99 1.39 -11.04
N ASN A 161 11.52 0.54 -10.13
CA ASN A 161 12.24 0.20 -8.91
C ASN A 161 12.61 1.42 -8.06
N ASN A 162 11.72 2.42 -8.02
CA ASN A 162 11.94 3.74 -7.41
C ASN A 162 13.03 4.60 -8.08
N GLU A 163 13.62 4.16 -9.19
CA GLU A 163 14.47 4.98 -10.05
C GLU A 163 13.62 5.67 -11.10
N GLU A 164 13.76 6.97 -11.27
CA GLU A 164 12.95 7.75 -12.22
C GLU A 164 13.25 7.34 -13.66
N ILE A 165 12.19 7.03 -14.41
CA ILE A 165 12.27 6.80 -15.84
C ILE A 165 12.38 8.17 -16.52
N GLY A 166 13.46 8.35 -17.29
CA GLY A 166 13.65 9.54 -18.10
C GLY A 166 12.60 9.67 -19.20
N ILE A 167 12.07 10.87 -19.36
CA ILE A 167 11.22 11.25 -20.50
C ILE A 167 12.01 12.22 -21.38
N GLU A 168 11.96 12.03 -22.70
CA GLU A 168 12.59 12.96 -23.64
C GLU A 168 12.02 14.38 -23.44
N GLY A 169 12.91 15.35 -23.21
CA GLY A 169 12.52 16.72 -22.87
C GLY A 169 12.04 16.92 -21.42
N GLY A 170 12.08 15.86 -20.59
CA GLY A 170 11.68 15.86 -19.19
C GLY A 170 10.17 15.82 -18.96
N TYR A 171 9.77 15.77 -17.69
CA TYR A 171 8.37 15.82 -17.30
C TYR A 171 7.78 17.22 -17.51
N GLN A 172 6.84 17.34 -18.45
CA GLN A 172 6.23 18.61 -18.87
C GLN A 172 4.76 18.69 -18.45
N ARG A 173 4.13 19.86 -18.64
CA ARG A 173 2.67 19.98 -18.50
C ARG A 173 1.97 18.98 -19.44
N GLY A 174 0.84 18.44 -18.99
CA GLY A 174 0.04 17.49 -19.76
C GLY A 174 0.19 16.06 -19.28
N LEU A 175 0.02 15.10 -20.20
CA LEU A 175 0.23 13.67 -19.94
C LEU A 175 1.69 13.30 -20.14
N ASN A 176 2.30 12.72 -19.13
CA ASN A 176 3.64 12.16 -19.17
C ASN A 176 3.50 10.65 -19.26
N VAL A 177 3.94 10.06 -20.38
CA VAL A 177 3.61 8.68 -20.77
C VAL A 177 4.88 7.85 -20.88
N VAL A 178 4.84 6.66 -20.30
CA VAL A 178 5.85 5.60 -20.49
C VAL A 178 5.15 4.35 -21.03
N VAL A 179 5.64 3.84 -22.15
CA VAL A 179 5.28 2.54 -22.70
C VAL A 179 6.39 1.56 -22.36
N PHE A 180 6.03 0.38 -21.86
CA PHE A 180 6.97 -0.65 -21.44
C PHE A 180 6.56 -2.02 -21.98
N ASP A 181 7.53 -2.90 -22.22
CA ASP A 181 7.27 -4.29 -22.56
C ASP A 181 6.80 -5.05 -21.31
N ARG A 182 5.68 -5.76 -21.40
CA ARG A 182 5.07 -6.43 -20.26
C ARG A 182 5.84 -7.67 -19.81
N ARG A 183 6.60 -8.30 -20.70
CA ARG A 183 7.29 -9.58 -20.48
C ARG A 183 8.62 -9.37 -19.78
N ASP A 184 9.47 -8.52 -20.35
CA ASP A 184 10.80 -8.25 -19.78
C ASP A 184 10.85 -6.98 -18.93
N LYS A 185 9.77 -6.19 -18.95
CA LYS A 185 9.58 -5.02 -18.11
C LYS A 185 10.55 -3.88 -18.42
N THR A 186 11.01 -3.80 -19.65
CA THR A 186 11.87 -2.72 -20.13
C THR A 186 11.06 -1.56 -20.72
N GLN A 187 11.61 -0.35 -20.62
CA GLN A 187 11.03 0.82 -21.28
C GLN A 187 11.17 0.68 -22.79
N ALA A 188 10.05 0.76 -23.50
CA ALA A 188 10.03 0.80 -24.96
C ALA A 188 10.01 2.24 -25.49
N PHE A 189 9.29 3.14 -24.81
CA PHE A 189 9.08 4.52 -25.27
C PHE A 189 8.67 5.43 -24.10
N SER A 190 9.02 6.72 -24.16
CA SER A 190 8.45 7.72 -23.25
C SER A 190 8.31 9.09 -23.91
N ARG A 191 7.24 9.82 -23.56
CA ARG A 191 6.99 11.18 -24.06
C ARG A 191 6.01 11.96 -23.18
N SER A 192 6.14 13.28 -23.22
CA SER A 192 5.16 14.22 -22.66
C SER A 192 4.25 14.81 -23.75
N PHE A 193 2.96 14.94 -23.47
CA PHE A 193 1.95 15.50 -24.37
C PHE A 193 1.25 16.69 -23.70
N ASP A 194 1.65 17.91 -24.08
CA ASP A 194 1.04 19.16 -23.60
C ASP A 194 -0.14 19.55 -24.51
N PHE A 195 -1.36 19.24 -24.07
CA PHE A 195 -2.59 19.57 -24.82
C PHE A 195 -2.95 21.06 -24.77
N PHE A 196 -2.43 21.80 -23.79
CA PHE A 196 -2.69 23.23 -23.67
C PHE A 196 -1.95 24.02 -24.74
N VAL A 197 -0.67 23.67 -25.02
CA VAL A 197 0.13 24.35 -26.07
C VAL A 197 -0.32 23.95 -27.46
N ASN A 198 -0.56 22.66 -27.69
CA ASN A 198 -0.98 22.16 -28.99
C ASN A 198 -2.10 21.11 -28.82
N PRO A 199 -3.35 21.44 -29.19
CA PRO A 199 -4.47 20.49 -29.16
C PRO A 199 -4.23 19.21 -29.98
N GLU A 200 -3.43 19.27 -31.06
CA GLU A 200 -3.10 18.10 -31.88
C GLU A 200 -2.33 17.02 -31.09
N ASN A 201 -1.71 17.39 -29.96
CA ASN A 201 -1.05 16.44 -29.08
C ASN A 201 -2.03 15.43 -28.48
N ALA A 202 -3.32 15.77 -28.33
CA ALA A 202 -4.34 14.82 -27.86
C ALA A 202 -4.57 13.71 -28.90
N GLU A 203 -4.55 14.06 -30.19
CA GLU A 203 -4.67 13.11 -31.28
C GLU A 203 -3.40 12.25 -31.43
N ALA A 204 -2.23 12.86 -31.30
CA ALA A 204 -0.96 12.13 -31.30
C ALA A 204 -0.85 11.17 -30.09
N PHE A 205 -1.35 11.56 -28.92
CA PHE A 205 -1.45 10.70 -27.75
C PHE A 205 -2.38 9.51 -28.02
N ALA A 206 -3.58 9.75 -28.56
CA ALA A 206 -4.50 8.68 -28.89
C ALA A 206 -3.88 7.68 -29.89
N GLN A 207 -3.26 8.19 -30.95
CA GLN A 207 -2.57 7.37 -31.95
C GLN A 207 -1.46 6.51 -31.32
N LEU A 208 -0.65 7.06 -30.40
CA LEU A 208 0.37 6.29 -29.68
C LEU A 208 -0.24 5.06 -28.98
N ILE A 209 -1.35 5.25 -28.27
CA ILE A 209 -2.03 4.14 -27.57
C ILE A 209 -2.59 3.13 -28.57
N GLU A 210 -3.19 3.60 -29.66
CA GLU A 210 -3.72 2.75 -30.73
C GLU A 210 -2.64 1.92 -31.42
N ASP A 211 -1.43 2.46 -31.58
CA ASP A 211 -0.28 1.80 -32.21
C ASP A 211 0.45 0.81 -31.28
N CYS A 212 0.27 0.93 -29.96
CA CYS A 212 0.88 0.00 -29.02
C CYS A 212 0.38 -1.45 -29.23
N SER A 213 1.28 -2.42 -29.14
CA SER A 213 0.95 -3.85 -29.18
C SER A 213 0.30 -4.32 -27.87
N LEU A 214 -0.35 -5.50 -27.89
CA LEU A 214 -0.98 -6.09 -26.70
C LEU A 214 0.03 -6.55 -25.62
N ASP A 215 1.29 -6.70 -25.99
CA ASP A 215 2.38 -7.03 -25.06
C ASP A 215 2.95 -5.79 -24.35
N GLN A 216 2.46 -4.60 -24.68
CA GLN A 216 2.91 -3.36 -24.04
C GLN A 216 1.96 -2.93 -22.93
N GLY A 217 2.53 -2.46 -21.83
CA GLY A 217 1.82 -1.71 -20.80
C GLY A 217 2.08 -0.22 -20.93
N ILE A 218 1.15 0.59 -20.40
CA ILE A 218 1.23 2.05 -20.45
C ILE A 218 1.06 2.63 -19.05
N ALA A 219 1.99 3.49 -18.66
CA ALA A 219 1.94 4.30 -17.44
C ALA A 219 1.79 5.78 -17.80
N ILE A 220 0.87 6.48 -17.13
CA ILE A 220 0.57 7.89 -17.42
C ILE A 220 0.44 8.68 -16.13
N ALA A 221 1.12 9.83 -16.06
CA ALA A 221 0.99 10.81 -14.98
C ALA A 221 0.65 12.21 -15.53
N VAL A 222 -0.31 12.89 -14.91
CA VAL A 222 -0.58 14.32 -15.17
C VAL A 222 0.40 15.21 -14.42
N LYS A 223 0.91 16.25 -15.08
CA LYS A 223 1.60 17.40 -14.48
C LYS A 223 0.96 18.70 -14.96
N ASP A 224 0.80 19.67 -14.06
CA ASP A 224 0.02 20.90 -14.24
C ASP A 224 -1.44 20.64 -14.66
N ASP A 225 -1.72 20.47 -15.95
CA ASP A 225 -3.05 20.21 -16.49
C ASP A 225 -2.94 19.33 -17.74
N ALA A 226 -3.86 18.38 -17.87
CA ALA A 226 -4.06 17.58 -19.08
C ALA A 226 -5.55 17.52 -19.47
N SER A 227 -6.38 18.41 -18.94
CA SER A 227 -7.82 18.41 -19.18
C SER A 227 -8.20 19.38 -20.31
N VAL A 228 -7.49 20.49 -20.44
CA VAL A 228 -7.69 21.47 -21.52
C VAL A 228 -7.30 20.81 -22.83
N ASN A 229 -8.21 20.86 -23.81
CA ASN A 229 -8.07 20.21 -25.13
C ASN A 229 -7.90 18.68 -25.10
N LEU A 230 -8.28 18.02 -24.00
CA LEU A 230 -8.36 16.56 -23.97
C LEU A 230 -9.50 16.08 -24.89
N SER A 231 -9.13 15.53 -26.05
CA SER A 231 -10.09 15.12 -27.06
C SER A 231 -10.89 13.87 -26.66
N GLU A 232 -12.03 13.65 -27.33
CA GLU A 232 -12.84 12.45 -27.13
C GLU A 232 -12.08 11.17 -27.51
N ARG A 233 -11.25 11.23 -28.56
CA ARG A 233 -10.41 10.13 -28.98
C ARG A 233 -9.35 9.79 -27.93
N ALA A 234 -8.71 10.80 -27.33
CA ALA A 234 -7.77 10.60 -26.23
C ALA A 234 -8.43 9.95 -24.99
N LYS A 235 -9.68 10.34 -24.66
CA LYS A 235 -10.43 9.71 -23.57
C LYS A 235 -10.75 8.25 -23.89
N GLN A 236 -11.19 7.95 -25.11
CA GLN A 236 -11.45 6.58 -25.58
C GLN A 236 -10.17 5.72 -25.55
N ALA A 237 -9.02 6.30 -25.91
CA ALA A 237 -7.73 5.62 -25.80
C ALA A 237 -7.41 5.24 -24.35
N CYS A 238 -7.64 6.14 -23.38
CA CYS A 238 -7.50 5.82 -21.96
C CYS A 238 -8.52 4.76 -21.48
N GLU A 239 -9.75 4.79 -21.98
CA GLU A 239 -10.77 3.76 -21.68
C GLU A 239 -10.35 2.38 -22.22
N ALA A 240 -9.72 2.33 -23.41
CA ALA A 240 -9.17 1.10 -23.98
C ALA A 240 -7.99 0.53 -23.17
N LEU A 241 -7.35 1.34 -22.33
CA LEU A 241 -6.36 0.91 -21.34
C LEU A 241 -6.98 0.38 -20.04
N GLY A 242 -8.31 0.48 -19.91
CA GLY A 242 -9.07 0.08 -18.73
C GLY A 242 -9.47 1.23 -17.80
N SER A 243 -9.24 2.50 -18.17
CA SER A 243 -9.65 3.65 -17.33
C SER A 243 -11.16 3.76 -17.21
N ARG A 244 -11.64 4.02 -16.00
CA ARG A 244 -12.99 4.51 -15.67
C ARG A 244 -12.97 5.95 -15.16
N LEU A 245 -11.80 6.50 -14.82
CA LEU A 245 -11.67 7.83 -14.21
C LEU A 245 -11.34 8.95 -15.20
N ILE A 246 -10.85 8.66 -16.41
CA ILE A 246 -10.42 9.71 -17.36
C ILE A 246 -11.52 10.73 -17.69
N ARG A 247 -12.77 10.28 -17.76
CA ARG A 247 -13.94 11.15 -18.02
C ARG A 247 -14.23 12.15 -16.89
N HIS A 248 -13.68 11.91 -15.70
CA HIS A 248 -13.80 12.77 -14.53
C HIS A 248 -12.61 13.70 -14.35
N LEU A 249 -11.60 13.67 -15.23
CA LEU A 249 -10.45 14.57 -15.15
C LEU A 249 -10.91 16.03 -15.31
N GLN A 250 -10.63 16.86 -14.32
CA GLN A 250 -10.94 18.30 -14.32
C GLN A 250 -9.67 19.13 -14.44
N PHE A 251 -9.84 20.43 -14.68
CA PHE A 251 -8.74 21.39 -14.71
C PHE A 251 -7.81 21.24 -13.51
N ARG A 252 -6.52 21.00 -13.80
CA ARG A 252 -5.45 20.77 -12.81
C ARG A 252 -5.68 19.64 -11.82
N SER A 253 -6.49 18.65 -12.17
CA SER A 253 -6.60 17.43 -11.37
C SER A 253 -5.32 16.61 -11.48
N SER A 254 -5.02 15.86 -10.42
CA SER A 254 -3.99 14.84 -10.43
C SER A 254 -4.59 13.52 -10.89
N TRP A 255 -3.98 12.87 -11.89
CA TRP A 255 -4.38 11.54 -12.36
C TRP A 255 -3.18 10.70 -12.72
N ALA A 256 -3.16 9.49 -12.21
CA ALA A 256 -2.13 8.49 -12.46
C ALA A 256 -2.80 7.16 -12.82
N ILE A 257 -2.29 6.50 -13.86
CA ILE A 257 -2.80 5.21 -14.33
C ILE A 257 -1.65 4.30 -14.77
N VAL A 258 -1.82 3.00 -14.51
CA VAL A 258 -1.15 1.94 -15.25
C VAL A 258 -2.22 1.05 -15.85
N GLY A 259 -2.19 0.90 -17.17
CA GLY A 259 -3.20 0.20 -17.94
C GLY A 259 -2.63 -0.65 -19.08
N TYR A 260 -3.51 -1.48 -19.64
CA TYR A 260 -3.20 -2.44 -20.70
C TYR A 260 -4.28 -2.42 -21.75
N LYS A 261 -3.91 -2.53 -23.02
CA LYS A 261 -4.86 -2.61 -24.13
C LYS A 261 -5.71 -3.87 -24.06
N ASP A 262 -6.92 -3.76 -24.61
CA ASP A 262 -7.90 -4.84 -24.74
C ASP A 262 -8.27 -5.48 -23.39
N THR A 263 -8.37 -4.64 -22.37
CA THR A 263 -8.83 -5.05 -21.05
C THR A 263 -10.19 -4.46 -20.73
N SER A 264 -10.95 -5.13 -19.87
CA SER A 264 -12.29 -4.66 -19.48
C SER A 264 -12.21 -3.31 -18.77
N ALA A 265 -13.20 -2.43 -18.98
CA ALA A 265 -13.26 -1.16 -18.26
C ALA A 265 -13.15 -1.36 -16.73
N GLY A 266 -12.31 -0.57 -16.08
CA GLY A 266 -12.01 -0.67 -14.65
C GLY A 266 -10.90 -1.68 -14.30
N SER A 267 -10.27 -2.34 -15.27
CA SER A 267 -9.10 -3.22 -15.08
C SER A 267 -7.83 -2.43 -14.72
N ALA A 268 -7.77 -1.15 -15.09
CA ALA A 268 -6.58 -0.33 -14.89
C ALA A 268 -6.42 0.03 -13.41
N ILE A 269 -5.16 0.09 -12.99
CA ILE A 269 -4.81 0.59 -11.66
C ILE A 269 -4.64 2.10 -11.81
N GLU A 270 -5.63 2.86 -11.35
CA GLU A 270 -5.65 4.31 -11.48
C GLU A 270 -6.14 5.02 -10.22
N GLN A 271 -5.71 6.27 -10.06
CA GLN A 271 -6.20 7.20 -9.04
C GLN A 271 -6.42 8.57 -9.65
N LEU A 272 -7.47 9.26 -9.19
CA LEU A 272 -7.81 10.63 -9.54
C LEU A 272 -8.09 11.42 -8.26
N SER A 273 -7.60 12.65 -8.19
CA SER A 273 -7.97 13.62 -7.16
C SER A 273 -7.98 15.03 -7.74
N HIS A 274 -8.86 15.87 -7.20
CA HIS A 274 -8.97 17.28 -7.55
C HIS A 274 -8.22 18.21 -6.59
N ASP A 275 -7.75 17.69 -5.45
CA ASP A 275 -7.28 18.48 -4.31
C ASP A 275 -5.93 18.01 -3.73
N ARG A 276 -5.42 16.84 -4.12
CA ARG A 276 -4.12 16.30 -3.70
C ARG A 276 -3.39 15.59 -4.82
N SER A 277 -2.11 15.30 -4.61
CA SER A 277 -1.37 14.38 -5.47
C SER A 277 -1.91 12.95 -5.31
N VAL A 278 -1.73 12.15 -6.36
CA VAL A 278 -2.14 10.75 -6.42
C VAL A 278 -0.97 9.88 -6.86
N GLY A 279 -1.02 8.60 -6.51
CA GLY A 279 0.00 7.66 -6.94
C GLY A 279 -0.53 6.25 -7.04
N VAL A 280 -0.11 5.55 -8.10
CA VAL A 280 -0.34 4.12 -8.26
C VAL A 280 0.99 3.39 -8.29
N ARG A 281 0.98 2.14 -7.82
CA ARG A 281 2.15 1.25 -7.86
C ARG A 281 1.70 -0.13 -8.28
N VAL A 282 2.47 -0.76 -9.14
CA VAL A 282 2.23 -2.11 -9.64
C VAL A 282 3.53 -2.93 -9.63
N TRP A 283 3.39 -4.18 -9.19
CA TRP A 283 4.45 -5.18 -8.91
C TRP A 283 5.61 -4.70 -8.02
#